data_AF-A0A1F5ZPK7-F1
#
_entry.id   AF-A0A1F5ZPK7-F1
#
_cell.length_a   1.000
_cell.length_b   1.000
_cell.length_c   1.000
_cell.angle_alpha   90.00
_cell.angle_beta   90.00
_cell.angle_gamma   90.00
#
_symmetry.space_group_name_H-M   'P 1'
#
loop_
_entity.id
_entity.type
_entity.pdbx_description
1 polymer ?
#
loop_
_entity_poly.entity_id
_entity_poly.type
_entity_poly.pdbx_seq_one_letter_code
_entity_poly.pdbx_strand_id
1 'polypeptide(L)'
;MDSDKRIDPWMYRLPGEFFFLLLSLTILLLIGWIFSLVDFYVFVFLLVVGLVYVRLQQAQYLGNGLRIFGGQFPELFEIFKEQAKKLGLNKAGLYVVQDPYLNAHALGITSCTVVLTSALVEQLSHRELAFVIGHELGHYQAGHTKITSLINPLGSNNPFSGLIFGLWARRAEYSGDRCGLVLTKDIDSAISSLMKMSVGKELFKKVNMTGFVHQIAESKHRWVAMSELLSDHPLLVNRIQHLVNFWEKRFKINS
;
A
#
# COMPACT_ATOMS: atom_id res chain seq x y z
N MET A 1 -8.95 24.62 9.18
CA MET A 1 -8.62 24.50 7.74
C MET A 1 -9.59 23.51 7.13
N ASP A 2 -10.37 23.99 6.17
CA ASP A 2 -11.65 23.48 5.65
C ASP A 2 -11.68 21.98 5.29
N SER A 3 -12.74 21.27 5.70
CA SER A 3 -12.96 19.83 5.45
C SER A 3 -13.24 19.50 3.99
N ASP A 4 -13.41 20.51 3.13
CA ASP A 4 -13.70 20.38 1.70
C ASP A 4 -12.48 20.51 0.78
N LYS A 5 -11.27 20.70 1.32
CA LYS A 5 -10.07 20.74 0.47
C LYS A 5 -9.66 19.33 0.03
N ARG A 6 -9.75 19.11 -1.27
CA ARG A 6 -9.19 17.93 -1.95
C ARG A 6 -7.71 17.76 -1.57
N ILE A 7 -7.33 16.53 -1.23
CA ILE A 7 -5.95 16.16 -0.98
C ILE A 7 -5.35 15.72 -2.31
N ASP A 8 -4.27 16.36 -2.73
CA ASP A 8 -3.54 16.02 -3.95
C ASP A 8 -2.25 15.24 -3.63
N PRO A 9 -1.71 14.44 -4.58
CA PRO A 9 -0.57 13.57 -4.32
C PRO A 9 0.69 14.27 -3.77
N TRP A 10 0.99 15.49 -4.21
CA TRP A 10 2.18 16.23 -3.76
C TRP A 10 2.16 16.55 -2.25
N MET A 11 0.99 16.48 -1.59
CA MET A 11 0.86 16.77 -0.16
C MET A 11 1.41 15.64 0.73
N TYR A 12 1.49 14.41 0.21
CA TYR A 12 1.93 13.23 0.97
C TYR A 12 3.07 12.46 0.30
N ARG A 13 3.28 12.63 -1.01
CA ARG A 13 4.31 11.87 -1.75
C ARG A 13 5.71 12.13 -1.21
N LEU A 14 6.49 11.05 -1.12
CA LEU A 14 7.89 11.10 -0.73
C LEU A 14 8.74 11.56 -1.93
N PRO A 15 9.71 12.47 -1.73
CA PRO A 15 10.63 12.86 -2.79
C PRO A 15 11.39 11.66 -3.36
N GLY A 16 11.77 11.73 -4.63
CA GLY A 16 12.61 10.72 -5.29
C GLY A 16 11.88 9.47 -5.80
N GLU A 17 10.60 9.27 -5.50
CA GLU A 17 9.82 8.14 -6.04
C GLU A 17 9.93 8.01 -7.57
N PHE A 18 9.76 9.12 -8.29
CA PHE A 18 9.84 9.11 -9.75
C PHE A 18 11.21 8.67 -10.27
N PHE A 19 12.29 9.10 -9.60
CA PHE A 19 13.65 8.70 -9.96
C PHE A 19 13.86 7.20 -9.78
N PHE A 20 13.45 6.63 -8.64
CA PHE A 20 13.58 5.18 -8.42
C PHE A 20 12.67 4.37 -9.33
N LEU A 21 11.47 4.87 -9.64
CA LEU A 21 10.61 4.23 -10.64
C LEU A 21 11.27 4.18 -12.01
N LEU A 22 11.86 5.29 -12.45
CA LEU A 22 12.55 5.37 -13.74
C LEU A 22 13.72 4.38 -13.77
N LEU A 23 14.51 4.32 -12.70
CA LEU A 23 15.61 3.36 -12.55
C LEU A 23 15.10 1.91 -12.67
N SER A 24 14.03 1.54 -11.95
CA SER A 24 13.42 0.20 -12.01
C SER A 24 12.92 -0.13 -13.42
N LEU A 25 12.26 0.80 -14.10
CA LEU A 25 11.78 0.62 -15.47
C LEU A 25 12.93 0.48 -16.46
N THR A 26 14.02 1.24 -16.31
CA THR A 26 15.22 1.09 -17.14
C THR A 26 15.84 -0.29 -16.98
N ILE A 27 15.99 -0.78 -15.73
CA ILE A 27 16.50 -2.13 -15.47
C ILE A 27 15.60 -3.18 -16.12
N LEU A 28 14.27 -3.07 -15.94
CA LEU A 28 13.31 -3.99 -16.55
C LEU A 28 13.38 -4.00 -18.08
N LEU A 29 13.49 -2.83 -18.71
CA LEU A 29 13.61 -2.70 -20.16
C LEU A 29 14.93 -3.28 -20.70
N LEU A 30 16.04 -3.09 -19.98
CA LEU A 30 17.33 -3.70 -20.34
C LEU A 30 17.28 -5.22 -20.27
N ILE A 31 16.67 -5.78 -19.22
CA ILE A 31 16.45 -7.22 -19.09
C ILE A 31 15.59 -7.72 -20.26
N GLY A 32 14.44 -7.09 -20.51
CA GLY A 32 13.57 -7.45 -21.62
C GLY A 32 14.25 -7.37 -22.99
N TRP A 33 15.07 -6.34 -23.20
CA TRP A 33 15.88 -6.19 -24.41
C TRP A 33 16.86 -7.35 -24.57
N ILE A 34 17.63 -7.72 -23.52
CA ILE A 34 18.56 -8.85 -23.55
C ILE A 34 17.83 -10.16 -23.90
N PHE A 35 16.68 -10.42 -23.29
CA PHE A 35 15.87 -11.61 -23.60
C PHE A 35 15.39 -11.61 -25.05
N SER A 36 15.01 -10.46 -25.58
CA SER A 36 14.55 -10.33 -26.97
C SER A 36 15.65 -10.60 -28.02
N LEU A 37 16.94 -10.49 -27.64
CA LEU A 37 18.07 -10.82 -28.51
C LEU A 37 18.26 -12.33 -28.68
N VAL A 38 17.77 -13.15 -27.73
CA VAL A 38 17.84 -14.61 -27.82
C VAL A 38 16.79 -15.11 -28.81
N ASP A 39 15.53 -14.74 -28.59
CA ASP A 39 14.44 -15.00 -29.52
C ASP A 39 13.30 -13.99 -29.28
N PHE A 40 13.08 -13.12 -30.27
CA PHE A 40 12.06 -12.07 -30.19
C PHE A 40 10.64 -12.63 -30.12
N TYR A 41 10.32 -13.68 -30.87
CA TYR A 41 8.96 -14.22 -30.93
C TYR A 41 8.60 -14.94 -29.63
N VAL A 42 9.54 -15.71 -29.07
CA VAL A 42 9.36 -16.33 -27.75
C VAL A 42 9.19 -15.27 -26.67
N PHE A 43 10.01 -14.21 -26.70
CA PHE A 43 9.88 -13.09 -25.77
C PHE A 43 8.49 -12.44 -25.82
N VAL A 44 8.01 -12.09 -27.01
CA VAL A 44 6.67 -11.49 -27.19
C VAL A 44 5.58 -12.44 -26.74
N PHE A 45 5.69 -13.74 -27.08
CA PHE A 45 4.74 -14.76 -26.64
C PHE A 45 4.66 -14.85 -25.12
N LEU A 46 5.79 -14.96 -24.42
CA LEU A 46 5.84 -15.01 -22.96
C LEU A 46 5.30 -13.74 -22.31
N LEU A 47 5.59 -12.56 -22.88
CA LEU A 47 5.06 -11.29 -22.41
C LEU A 47 3.53 -11.24 -22.51
N VAL A 48 2.96 -11.65 -23.65
CA VAL A 48 1.51 -11.69 -23.84
C VAL A 48 0.86 -12.71 -22.89
N VAL A 49 1.41 -13.92 -22.79
CA VAL A 49 0.93 -14.95 -21.86
C VAL A 49 0.98 -14.46 -20.41
N GLY A 50 2.07 -13.82 -20.00
CA GLY A 50 2.21 -13.23 -18.67
C GLY A 50 1.15 -12.17 -18.37
N LEU A 51 0.90 -11.25 -19.31
CA LEU A 51 -0.13 -10.22 -19.17
C LEU A 51 -1.54 -10.82 -19.07
N VAL A 52 -1.85 -11.84 -19.89
CA VAL A 52 -3.13 -12.57 -19.82
C VAL A 52 -3.26 -13.27 -18.48
N TYR A 53 -2.21 -13.94 -18.00
CA TYR A 53 -2.18 -14.61 -16.71
C TYR A 53 -2.48 -13.65 -15.54
N VAL A 54 -1.81 -12.50 -15.49
CA VAL A 54 -2.04 -11.45 -14.49
C VAL A 54 -3.52 -11.02 -14.50
N ARG A 55 -4.11 -10.82 -15.68
CA ARG A 55 -5.53 -10.41 -15.80
C ARG A 55 -6.49 -11.49 -15.35
N LEU A 56 -6.22 -12.76 -15.67
CA LEU A 56 -7.03 -13.89 -15.22
C LEU A 56 -7.00 -14.03 -13.69
N GLN A 57 -5.81 -13.89 -13.08
CA GLN A 57 -5.66 -13.92 -11.62
C GLN A 57 -6.45 -12.81 -10.93
N GLN A 58 -6.37 -11.57 -11.44
CA GLN A 58 -7.15 -10.45 -10.90
C GLN A 58 -8.66 -10.66 -11.05
N ALA A 59 -9.09 -11.18 -12.20
CA ALA A 59 -10.51 -11.47 -12.44
C ALA A 59 -11.03 -12.57 -11.50
N GLN A 60 -10.25 -13.64 -11.31
CA GLN A 60 -10.59 -14.72 -10.38
C GLN A 60 -10.64 -14.23 -8.93
N TYR A 61 -9.65 -13.45 -8.52
CA TYR A 61 -9.56 -12.90 -7.16
C TYR A 61 -10.75 -11.99 -6.83
N LEU A 62 -11.07 -11.04 -7.72
CA LEU A 62 -12.24 -10.18 -7.55
C LEU A 62 -13.57 -10.92 -7.74
N GLY A 63 -13.60 -11.96 -8.58
CA GLY A 63 -14.76 -12.81 -8.78
C GLY A 63 -15.12 -13.65 -7.55
N ASN A 64 -14.13 -14.00 -6.73
CA ASN A 64 -14.31 -14.69 -5.44
C ASN A 64 -14.56 -13.72 -4.27
N GLY A 65 -14.41 -12.41 -4.49
CA GLY A 65 -14.65 -11.38 -3.48
C GLY A 65 -16.09 -10.87 -3.49
N LEU A 66 -16.56 -10.43 -2.33
CA LEU A 66 -17.84 -9.74 -2.21
C LEU A 66 -17.64 -8.26 -2.51
N ARG A 67 -18.24 -7.77 -3.60
CA ARG A 67 -18.30 -6.34 -3.87
C ARG A 67 -19.22 -5.66 -2.86
N ILE A 68 -18.74 -4.58 -2.25
CA ILE A 68 -19.49 -3.83 -1.24
C ILE A 68 -20.20 -2.64 -1.90
N PHE A 69 -21.49 -2.52 -1.62
CA PHE A 69 -22.34 -1.39 -1.97
C PHE A 69 -22.99 -0.81 -0.71
N GLY A 70 -23.63 0.35 -0.78
CA GLY A 70 -24.20 1.00 0.41
C GLY A 70 -25.21 0.18 1.23
N GLY A 71 -25.84 -0.84 0.64
CA GLY A 71 -26.73 -1.77 1.36
C GLY A 71 -26.01 -2.90 2.11
N GLN A 72 -24.69 -3.07 1.91
CA GLN A 72 -23.89 -4.13 2.52
C GLN A 72 -22.76 -3.46 3.33
N PHE A 73 -22.62 -3.80 4.61
CA PHE A 73 -21.63 -3.17 5.51
C PHE A 73 -21.65 -1.63 5.45
N PRO A 74 -22.78 -0.98 5.79
CA PRO A 74 -22.98 0.45 5.55
C PRO A 74 -21.88 1.31 6.18
N GLU A 75 -21.46 1.01 7.41
CA GLU A 75 -20.40 1.75 8.11
C GLU A 75 -19.05 1.67 7.38
N LEU A 76 -18.68 0.49 6.89
CA LEU A 76 -17.44 0.29 6.12
C LEU A 76 -17.51 1.05 4.79
N PHE A 77 -18.65 0.99 4.12
CA PHE A 77 -18.85 1.68 2.84
C PHE A 77 -18.83 3.21 3.00
N GLU A 78 -19.37 3.76 4.09
CA GLU A 78 -19.28 5.19 4.39
C GLU A 78 -17.83 5.64 4.63
N ILE A 79 -17.05 4.89 5.42
CA ILE A 79 -15.61 5.18 5.62
C ILE A 79 -14.90 5.26 4.27
N PHE A 80 -15.12 4.26 3.42
CA PHE A 80 -14.52 4.19 2.09
C PHE A 80 -14.90 5.38 1.20
N LYS A 81 -16.20 5.70 1.14
CA LYS A 81 -16.69 6.85 0.35
C LYS A 81 -16.11 8.16 0.84
N GLU A 82 -16.01 8.35 2.15
CA GLU A 82 -15.44 9.57 2.73
C GLU A 82 -13.97 9.75 2.30
N GLN A 83 -13.15 8.70 2.42
CA GLN A 83 -11.74 8.78 2.02
C GLN A 83 -11.59 8.97 0.50
N ALA A 84 -12.38 8.25 -0.30
CA ALA A 84 -12.38 8.40 -1.77
C ALA A 84 -12.78 9.81 -2.19
N LYS A 85 -13.79 10.40 -1.54
CA LYS A 85 -14.24 11.78 -1.78
C LYS A 85 -13.13 12.79 -1.48
N LYS A 86 -12.44 12.66 -0.35
CA LYS A 86 -11.33 13.56 0.04
C LYS A 86 -10.17 13.54 -0.98
N LEU A 87 -9.96 12.42 -1.66
CA LEU A 87 -8.97 12.26 -2.74
C LEU A 87 -9.52 12.63 -4.14
N GLY A 88 -10.81 12.95 -4.25
CA GLY A 88 -11.48 13.24 -5.52
C GLY A 88 -11.56 12.01 -6.45
N LEU A 89 -11.71 10.81 -5.88
CA LEU A 89 -11.82 9.55 -6.61
C LEU A 89 -13.28 9.19 -6.84
N ASN A 90 -13.82 9.56 -8.02
CA ASN A 90 -15.24 9.35 -8.35
C ASN A 90 -15.57 7.92 -8.82
N LYS A 91 -14.55 7.12 -9.18
CA LYS A 91 -14.70 5.76 -9.71
C LYS A 91 -13.81 4.79 -8.95
N ALA A 92 -14.16 4.56 -7.68
CA ALA A 92 -13.52 3.59 -6.82
C ALA A 92 -14.53 2.53 -6.36
N GLY A 93 -14.12 1.25 -6.37
CA GLY A 93 -14.88 0.12 -5.82
C GLY A 93 -14.26 -0.41 -4.54
N LEU A 94 -15.08 -1.07 -3.72
CA LEU A 94 -14.65 -1.75 -2.50
C LEU A 94 -15.08 -3.21 -2.55
N TYR A 95 -14.17 -4.10 -2.17
CA TYR A 95 -14.41 -5.54 -2.05
C TYR A 95 -13.95 -6.06 -0.70
N VAL A 96 -14.60 -7.10 -0.21
CA VAL A 96 -14.14 -7.91 0.91
C VAL A 96 -13.92 -9.34 0.43
N VAL A 97 -12.76 -9.91 0.74
CA VAL A 97 -12.44 -11.32 0.46
C VAL A 97 -12.30 -12.10 1.77
N GLN A 98 -12.65 -13.38 1.76
CA GLN A 98 -12.38 -14.25 2.90
C GLN A 98 -10.88 -14.57 2.92
N ASP A 99 -10.21 -14.15 3.99
CA ASP A 99 -8.79 -14.43 4.23
C ASP A 99 -8.50 -14.23 5.73
N PRO A 100 -7.86 -15.20 6.41
CA PRO A 100 -7.54 -15.11 7.83
C PRO A 100 -6.41 -14.12 8.15
N TYR A 101 -5.63 -13.67 7.16
CA TYR A 101 -4.55 -12.71 7.35
C TYR A 101 -5.04 -11.27 7.21
N LEU A 102 -4.51 -10.36 8.02
CA LEU A 102 -4.83 -8.93 7.92
C LEU A 102 -4.14 -8.36 6.68
N ASN A 103 -4.92 -8.03 5.66
CA ASN A 103 -4.37 -7.48 4.43
C ASN A 103 -5.37 -6.53 3.77
N ALA A 104 -4.83 -5.57 3.02
CA ALA A 104 -5.54 -4.67 2.15
C ALA A 104 -4.67 -4.37 0.93
N HIS A 105 -5.29 -4.12 -0.22
CA HIS A 105 -4.57 -3.60 -1.38
C HIS A 105 -5.49 -2.87 -2.36
N ALA A 106 -4.94 -1.90 -3.08
CA ALA A 106 -5.59 -1.28 -4.22
C ALA A 106 -5.13 -1.88 -5.56
N LEU A 107 -6.09 -2.20 -6.41
CA LEU A 107 -5.89 -2.64 -7.80
C LEU A 107 -6.37 -1.58 -8.78
N GLY A 108 -5.72 -1.55 -9.94
CA GLY A 108 -6.29 -0.96 -11.15
C GLY A 108 -5.46 0.14 -11.81
N ILE A 109 -5.74 0.33 -13.10
CA ILE A 109 -5.03 1.24 -14.00
C ILE A 109 -5.89 2.48 -14.32
N THR A 110 -7.15 2.26 -14.69
CA THR A 110 -8.13 3.28 -15.11
C THR A 110 -9.25 3.50 -14.09
N SER A 111 -9.48 2.54 -13.21
CA SER A 111 -10.40 2.61 -12.06
C SER A 111 -9.70 2.06 -10.83
N CYS A 112 -10.10 2.52 -9.65
CA CYS A 112 -9.58 2.01 -8.38
C CYS A 112 -10.48 0.91 -7.84
N THR A 113 -9.90 -0.18 -7.37
CA THR A 113 -10.61 -1.18 -6.57
C THR A 113 -9.80 -1.45 -5.31
N VAL A 114 -10.35 -1.11 -4.15
CA VAL A 114 -9.77 -1.46 -2.85
C VAL A 114 -10.33 -2.81 -2.44
N VAL A 115 -9.45 -3.73 -2.06
CA VAL A 115 -9.82 -5.05 -1.54
C VAL A 115 -9.34 -5.16 -0.10
N LEU A 116 -10.23 -5.56 0.80
CA LEU A 116 -9.94 -5.79 2.22
C LEU A 116 -10.16 -7.27 2.54
N THR A 117 -9.35 -7.84 3.44
CA THR A 117 -9.63 -9.18 3.96
C THR A 117 -10.69 -9.15 5.04
N SER A 118 -11.43 -10.25 5.21
CA SER A 118 -12.40 -10.40 6.30
C SER A 118 -11.75 -10.20 7.67
N ALA A 119 -10.55 -10.76 7.88
CA ALA A 119 -9.80 -10.60 9.12
C ALA A 119 -9.45 -9.13 9.41
N LEU A 120 -9.11 -8.34 8.37
CA LEU A 120 -8.85 -6.91 8.52
C LEU A 120 -10.11 -6.16 9.00
N VAL A 121 -11.25 -6.39 8.33
CA VAL A 121 -12.53 -5.74 8.63
C VAL A 121 -13.00 -6.04 10.06
N GLU A 122 -12.81 -7.26 10.54
CA GLU A 122 -13.23 -7.68 11.89
C GLU A 122 -12.31 -7.18 13.02
N GLN A 123 -11.02 -6.98 12.71
CA GLN A 123 -10.01 -6.73 13.73
C GLN A 123 -9.69 -5.24 13.96
N LEU A 124 -9.85 -4.41 12.94
CA LEU A 124 -9.57 -2.98 13.01
C LEU A 124 -10.83 -2.17 13.36
N SER A 125 -10.65 -1.10 14.12
CA SER A 125 -11.71 -0.12 14.40
C SER A 125 -11.98 0.76 13.18
N HIS A 126 -13.10 1.48 13.18
CA HIS A 126 -13.48 2.40 12.10
C HIS A 126 -12.38 3.42 11.75
N ARG A 127 -11.68 3.96 12.74
CA ARG A 127 -10.60 4.94 12.52
C ARG A 127 -9.35 4.30 11.91
N GLU A 128 -9.02 3.09 12.34
CA GLU A 128 -7.91 2.33 11.78
C GLU A 128 -8.22 1.86 10.35
N LEU A 129 -9.45 1.43 10.08
CA LEU A 129 -9.93 1.12 8.73
C LEU A 129 -9.88 2.34 7.82
N ALA A 130 -10.26 3.53 8.33
CA ALA A 130 -10.13 4.77 7.58
C ALA A 130 -8.68 5.07 7.18
N PHE A 131 -7.72 4.79 8.07
CA PHE A 131 -6.29 4.92 7.76
C PHE A 131 -5.86 3.95 6.67
N VAL A 132 -6.16 2.65 6.82
CA VAL A 132 -5.77 1.61 5.85
C VAL A 132 -6.42 1.86 4.49
N ILE A 133 -7.70 2.19 4.44
CA ILE A 133 -8.39 2.53 3.19
C ILE A 133 -7.80 3.80 2.56
N GLY A 134 -7.48 4.81 3.37
CA GLY A 134 -6.82 6.03 2.91
C GLY A 134 -5.42 5.78 2.34
N HIS A 135 -4.67 4.85 2.94
CA HIS A 135 -3.39 4.37 2.44
C HIS A 135 -3.54 3.74 1.05
N GLU A 136 -4.47 2.80 0.89
CA GLU A 136 -4.70 2.10 -0.38
C GLU A 136 -5.20 3.03 -1.51
N LEU A 137 -6.15 3.90 -1.20
CA LEU A 137 -6.62 4.90 -2.16
C LEU A 137 -5.50 5.89 -2.53
N GLY A 138 -4.58 6.18 -1.59
CA GLY A 138 -3.40 6.99 -1.82
C GLY A 138 -2.45 6.39 -2.85
N HIS A 139 -2.26 5.06 -2.85
CA HIS A 139 -1.50 4.35 -3.89
C HIS A 139 -2.11 4.55 -5.27
N TYR A 140 -3.44 4.46 -5.38
CA TYR A 140 -4.12 4.69 -6.65
C TYR A 140 -3.97 6.14 -7.11
N GLN A 141 -4.22 7.10 -6.23
CA GLN A 141 -4.14 8.53 -6.57
C GLN A 141 -2.71 8.96 -6.97
N ALA A 142 -1.68 8.37 -6.35
CA ALA A 142 -0.28 8.59 -6.70
C ALA A 142 0.18 7.81 -7.95
N GLY A 143 -0.68 6.93 -8.50
CA GLY A 143 -0.40 6.13 -9.69
C GLY A 143 0.43 4.87 -9.44
N HIS A 144 0.65 4.49 -8.17
CA HIS A 144 1.42 3.31 -7.79
C HIS A 144 0.77 2.02 -8.29
N THR A 145 -0.56 1.96 -8.25
CA THR A 145 -1.35 0.79 -8.65
C THR A 145 -1.12 0.37 -10.10
N LYS A 146 -0.74 1.29 -11.00
CA LYS A 146 -0.47 0.98 -12.41
C LYS A 146 0.69 0.00 -12.57
N ILE A 147 1.70 0.12 -11.71
CA ILE A 147 2.88 -0.73 -11.72
C ILE A 147 2.63 -1.96 -10.84
N THR A 148 2.14 -1.77 -9.60
CA THR A 148 1.93 -2.88 -8.67
C THR A 148 0.90 -3.90 -9.18
N SER A 149 -0.16 -3.45 -9.87
CA SER A 149 -1.15 -4.36 -10.48
C SER A 149 -0.58 -5.25 -11.59
N LEU A 150 0.59 -4.91 -12.16
CA LEU A 150 1.25 -5.72 -13.18
C LEU A 150 2.29 -6.65 -12.57
N ILE A 151 3.10 -6.14 -11.63
CA ILE A 151 4.24 -6.88 -11.07
C ILE A 151 3.86 -7.81 -9.90
N ASN A 152 2.84 -7.42 -9.12
CA ASN A 152 2.35 -8.15 -7.94
C ASN A 152 0.80 -8.17 -7.97
N PRO A 153 0.17 -8.90 -8.92
CA PRO A 153 -1.27 -8.80 -9.19
C PRO A 153 -2.19 -9.12 -8.01
N LEU A 154 -1.70 -9.90 -7.04
CA LEU A 154 -2.42 -10.32 -5.83
C LEU A 154 -1.73 -9.87 -4.53
N GLY A 155 -0.73 -8.98 -4.61
CA GLY A 155 0.14 -8.67 -3.46
C GLY A 155 1.10 -9.80 -3.08
N SER A 156 1.29 -10.80 -3.95
CA SER A 156 2.21 -11.93 -3.74
C SER A 156 3.68 -11.49 -3.82
N ASN A 157 4.52 -12.01 -2.92
CA ASN A 157 5.97 -11.80 -2.88
C ASN A 157 6.65 -12.42 -4.11
N ASN A 158 6.77 -11.65 -5.20
CA ASN A 158 7.61 -12.01 -6.33
C ASN A 158 9.04 -11.49 -6.06
N PRO A 159 10.02 -12.35 -5.74
CA PRO A 159 11.37 -11.90 -5.39
C PRO A 159 12.02 -11.09 -6.52
N PHE A 160 11.66 -11.34 -7.79
CA PHE A 160 12.15 -10.55 -8.91
C PHE A 160 11.59 -9.12 -8.90
N SER A 161 10.34 -8.94 -8.46
CA SER A 161 9.76 -7.61 -8.33
C SER A 161 10.42 -6.84 -7.19
N GLY A 162 10.74 -7.49 -6.07
CA GLY A 162 11.51 -6.90 -4.98
C GLY A 162 12.90 -6.42 -5.40
N LEU A 163 13.62 -7.20 -6.23
CA LEU A 163 14.95 -6.83 -6.74
C LEU A 163 14.92 -5.61 -7.67
N ILE A 164 13.93 -5.52 -8.56
CA ILE A 164 13.86 -4.45 -9.57
C ILE A 164 13.16 -3.21 -9.01
N PHE A 165 12.03 -3.39 -8.32
CA PHE A 165 11.12 -2.33 -7.89
C PHE A 165 11.20 -2.02 -6.40
N GLY A 166 11.94 -2.77 -5.58
CA GLY A 166 11.91 -2.64 -4.11
C GLY A 166 12.24 -1.23 -3.59
N LEU A 167 13.23 -0.55 -4.19
CA LEU A 167 13.58 0.83 -3.80
C LEU A 167 12.43 1.82 -4.06
N TRP A 168 11.73 1.65 -5.17
CA TRP A 168 10.55 2.44 -5.49
C TRP A 168 9.36 2.06 -4.61
N ALA A 169 9.10 0.75 -4.45
CA ALA A 169 7.99 0.20 -3.68
C ALA A 169 8.03 0.66 -2.21
N ARG A 170 9.20 0.63 -1.57
CA ARG A 170 9.36 1.13 -0.19
C ARG A 170 9.02 2.61 -0.04
N ARG A 171 9.40 3.44 -1.03
CA ARG A 171 9.03 4.86 -1.03
C ARG A 171 7.53 5.06 -1.26
N ALA A 172 6.96 4.29 -2.19
CA ALA A 172 5.53 4.29 -2.47
C ALA A 172 4.73 3.92 -1.21
N GLU A 173 5.20 2.95 -0.42
CA GLU A 173 4.60 2.56 0.87
C GLU A 173 4.59 3.73 1.86
N TYR A 174 5.71 4.42 2.03
CA TYR A 174 5.78 5.60 2.90
C TYR A 174 4.83 6.72 2.47
N SER A 175 4.57 6.83 1.16
CA SER A 175 3.56 7.77 0.65
C SER A 175 2.14 7.32 0.90
N GLY A 176 1.85 6.02 0.80
CA GLY A 176 0.57 5.45 1.23
C GLY A 176 0.31 5.77 2.71
N ASP A 177 1.30 5.53 3.58
CA ASP A 177 1.26 5.82 5.00
C ASP A 177 0.95 7.29 5.30
N ARG A 178 1.63 8.19 4.60
CA ARG A 178 1.37 9.64 4.70
C ARG A 178 -0.02 10.01 4.20
N CYS A 179 -0.49 9.40 3.11
CA CYS A 179 -1.84 9.66 2.59
C CYS A 179 -2.90 9.28 3.62
N GLY A 180 -2.82 8.06 4.16
CA GLY A 180 -3.70 7.60 5.24
C GLY A 180 -3.72 8.58 6.41
N LEU A 181 -2.55 9.05 6.85
CA LEU A 181 -2.46 10.00 7.96
C LEU A 181 -2.98 11.40 7.62
N VAL A 182 -2.74 11.93 6.42
CA VAL A 182 -3.28 13.23 5.99
C VAL A 182 -4.80 13.21 5.97
N LEU A 183 -5.38 12.07 5.58
CA LEU A 183 -6.82 11.85 5.50
C LEU A 183 -7.50 11.71 6.87
N THR A 184 -6.90 10.94 7.78
CA THR A 184 -7.48 10.66 9.11
C THR A 184 -7.10 11.69 10.15
N LYS A 185 -5.90 12.28 10.04
CA LYS A 185 -5.27 13.13 11.05
C LYS A 185 -5.24 12.49 12.45
N ASP A 186 -5.09 11.17 12.48
CA ASP A 186 -5.05 10.37 13.70
C ASP A 186 -3.81 9.48 13.66
N ILE A 187 -2.75 9.94 14.34
CA ILE A 187 -1.48 9.22 14.42
C ILE A 187 -1.59 7.94 15.24
N ASP A 188 -2.46 7.92 16.25
CA ASP A 188 -2.64 6.77 17.13
C ASP A 188 -3.28 5.62 16.35
N SER A 189 -4.34 5.90 15.60
CA SER A 189 -4.99 4.91 14.72
C SER A 189 -4.05 4.39 13.63
N ALA A 190 -3.18 5.24 13.10
CA ALA A 190 -2.22 4.84 12.08
C ALA A 190 -1.12 3.93 12.65
N ILE A 191 -0.60 4.22 13.85
CA ILE A 191 0.38 3.36 14.52
C ILE A 191 -0.28 2.06 14.95
N SER A 192 -1.47 2.12 15.56
CA SER A 192 -2.16 0.93 16.06
C SER A 192 -2.58 0.00 14.92
N SER A 193 -2.99 0.53 13.75
CA SER A 193 -3.29 -0.31 12.59
C SER A 193 -2.05 -1.05 12.09
N LEU A 194 -0.91 -0.36 11.94
CA LEU A 194 0.35 -0.97 11.50
C LEU A 194 0.83 -2.04 12.49
N MET A 195 0.74 -1.77 13.79
CA MET A 195 1.08 -2.74 14.83
C MET A 195 0.15 -3.96 14.80
N LYS A 196 -1.17 -3.76 14.65
CA LYS A 196 -2.12 -4.87 14.52
C LYS A 196 -1.89 -5.71 13.27
N MET A 197 -1.50 -5.11 12.15
CA MET A 197 -1.10 -5.88 10.97
C MET A 197 0.10 -6.79 11.23
N SER A 198 0.98 -6.41 12.17
CA SER A 198 2.16 -7.22 12.53
C SER A 198 1.91 -8.28 13.60
N VAL A 199 1.09 -7.99 14.62
CA VAL A 199 0.92 -8.89 15.78
C VAL A 199 -0.52 -9.36 16.01
N GLY A 200 -1.50 -8.83 15.27
CA GLY A 200 -2.93 -9.09 15.46
C GLY A 200 -3.57 -8.28 16.59
N LYS A 201 -4.90 -8.19 16.57
CA LYS A 201 -5.69 -7.38 17.53
C LYS A 201 -5.50 -7.77 18.99
N GLU A 202 -5.49 -9.07 19.29
CA GLU A 202 -5.49 -9.56 20.67
C GLU A 202 -4.11 -9.43 21.33
N LEU A 203 -3.03 -9.70 20.59
CA LEU A 203 -1.67 -9.52 21.10
C LEU A 203 -1.29 -8.05 21.18
N PHE A 204 -1.82 -7.19 20.30
CA PHE A 204 -1.62 -5.74 20.37
C PHE A 204 -1.96 -5.16 21.75
N LYS A 205 -3.01 -5.66 22.42
CA LYS A 205 -3.40 -5.22 23.77
C LYS A 205 -2.32 -5.47 24.84
N LYS A 206 -1.38 -6.37 24.56
CA LYS A 206 -0.27 -6.77 25.45
C LYS A 206 1.07 -6.15 25.03
N VAL A 207 1.10 -5.36 23.96
CA VAL A 207 2.33 -4.74 23.45
C VAL A 207 2.82 -3.69 24.44
N ASN A 208 4.09 -3.80 24.83
CA ASN A 208 4.76 -2.80 25.62
C ASN A 208 5.34 -1.72 24.69
N MET A 209 4.73 -0.52 24.72
CA MET A 209 5.16 0.59 23.87
C MET A 209 6.59 1.06 24.15
N THR A 210 7.05 0.99 25.41
CA THR A 210 8.43 1.33 25.79
C THR A 210 9.44 0.37 25.15
N GLY A 211 9.14 -0.94 25.17
CA GLY A 211 9.94 -1.97 24.51
C GLY A 211 9.97 -1.77 22.99
N PHE A 212 8.84 -1.40 22.40
CA PHE A 212 8.78 -1.09 20.97
C PHE A 212 9.64 0.13 20.60
N VAL A 213 9.62 1.20 21.40
CA VAL A 213 10.51 2.36 21.19
C VAL A 213 11.99 1.98 21.27
N HIS A 214 12.36 1.08 22.19
CA HIS A 214 13.72 0.53 22.25
C HIS A 214 14.09 -0.24 20.97
N GLN A 215 13.18 -1.08 20.45
CA GLN A 215 13.38 -1.77 19.18
C GLN A 215 13.61 -0.79 18.02
N ILE A 216 12.89 0.35 18.00
CA ILE A 216 13.13 1.42 17.01
C ILE A 216 14.57 1.94 17.11
N ALA A 217 15.10 2.15 18.31
CA ALA A 217 16.47 2.61 18.51
C ALA A 217 17.51 1.60 18.00
N GLU A 218 17.31 0.30 18.25
CA GLU A 218 18.22 -0.78 17.85
C GLU A 218 18.18 -1.10 16.35
N SER A 219 17.01 -0.92 15.71
CA SER A 219 16.81 -1.17 14.28
C SER A 219 17.70 -0.31 13.35
N LYS A 220 18.37 0.72 13.87
CA LYS A 220 19.32 1.58 13.14
C LYS A 220 20.62 0.85 12.75
N HIS A 221 20.78 -0.42 13.10
CA HIS A 221 21.96 -1.22 12.76
C HIS A 221 22.09 -1.47 11.24
N ARG A 222 23.32 -1.43 10.71
CA ARG A 222 23.61 -1.56 9.27
C ARG A 222 23.04 -2.82 8.62
N TRP A 223 23.03 -3.95 9.32
CA TRP A 223 22.47 -5.21 8.82
C TRP A 223 20.94 -5.19 8.68
N VAL A 224 20.24 -4.46 9.56
CA VAL A 224 18.78 -4.29 9.47
C VAL A 224 18.43 -3.45 8.25
N ALA A 225 19.16 -2.36 8.01
CA ALA A 225 19.04 -1.55 6.79
C ALA A 225 19.35 -2.37 5.51
N MET A 226 20.34 -3.28 5.56
CA MET A 226 20.63 -4.18 4.44
C MET A 226 19.53 -5.23 4.22
N SER A 227 18.94 -5.78 5.29
CA SER A 227 17.82 -6.74 5.15
C SER A 227 16.59 -6.12 4.49
N GLU A 228 16.35 -4.82 4.72
CA GLU A 228 15.23 -4.10 4.11
C GLU A 228 15.40 -3.92 2.60
N LEU A 229 16.64 -3.90 2.07
CA LEU A 229 16.88 -3.87 0.63
C LEU A 229 16.30 -5.11 -0.07
N LEU A 230 16.28 -6.24 0.62
CA LEU A 230 15.80 -7.54 0.13
C LEU A 230 14.36 -7.86 0.55
N SER A 231 13.69 -6.95 1.27
CA SER A 231 12.31 -7.15 1.72
C SER A 231 11.31 -6.45 0.79
N ASP A 232 10.16 -7.10 0.58
CA ASP A 232 9.06 -6.61 -0.26
C ASP A 232 8.32 -5.42 0.36
N HIS A 233 8.38 -5.29 1.69
CA HIS A 233 7.83 -4.15 2.42
C HIS A 233 8.91 -3.53 3.32
N PRO A 234 8.88 -2.19 3.53
CA PRO A 234 9.72 -1.57 4.54
C PRO A 234 9.40 -2.12 5.91
N LEU A 235 10.41 -2.12 6.79
CA LEU A 235 10.23 -2.60 8.16
C LEU A 235 9.16 -1.75 8.87
N LEU A 236 8.30 -2.41 9.64
CA LEU A 236 7.25 -1.77 10.44
C LEU A 236 7.78 -0.57 11.25
N VAL A 237 8.94 -0.77 11.86
CA VAL A 237 9.67 0.24 12.65
C VAL A 237 10.00 1.48 11.82
N ASN A 238 10.47 1.30 10.59
CA ASN A 238 10.80 2.41 9.70
C ASN A 238 9.54 3.13 9.21
N ARG A 239 8.47 2.39 8.89
CA ARG A 239 7.16 2.97 8.55
C ARG A 239 6.65 3.87 9.67
N ILE A 240 6.62 3.38 10.90
CA ILE A 240 6.17 4.16 12.07
C ILE A 240 7.07 5.38 12.29
N GLN A 241 8.40 5.23 12.19
CA GLN A 241 9.31 6.37 12.34
C GLN A 241 9.09 7.44 11.26
N HIS A 242 8.94 7.05 10.00
CA HIS A 242 8.64 7.96 8.90
C HIS A 242 7.30 8.67 9.08
N LEU A 243 6.30 7.96 9.60
CA LEU A 243 4.96 8.47 9.88
C LEU A 243 4.97 9.50 11.02
N VAL A 244 5.62 9.19 12.14
CA VAL A 244 5.76 10.10 13.29
C VAL A 244 6.54 11.37 12.90
N ASN A 245 7.67 11.22 12.19
CA ASN A 245 8.44 12.36 11.71
C ASN A 245 7.63 13.26 10.78
N PHE A 246 6.75 12.68 9.95
CA PHE A 246 5.86 13.44 9.08
C PHE A 246 4.75 14.14 9.89
N TRP A 247 4.18 13.46 10.89
CA TRP A 247 3.19 14.04 11.80
C TRP A 247 3.71 15.29 12.50
N GLU A 248 4.90 15.19 13.11
CA GLU A 248 5.52 16.29 13.83
C GLU A 248 5.76 17.50 12.92
N LYS A 249 6.39 17.27 11.77
CA LYS A 249 6.70 18.36 10.81
C LYS A 249 5.47 19.02 10.23
N ARG A 250 4.42 18.25 9.93
CA ARG A 250 3.27 18.75 9.17
C ARG A 250 2.19 19.34 10.08
N PHE A 251 1.93 18.71 11.22
CA PHE A 251 0.77 19.01 12.07
C PHE A 251 1.12 19.64 13.41
N LYS A 252 2.27 19.33 14.02
CA LYS A 252 2.66 19.93 15.32
C LYS A 252 3.50 21.20 15.21
N ILE A 253 4.36 21.32 14.20
CA ILE A 253 5.16 22.54 14.00
C ILE A 253 4.31 23.70 13.43
N ASN A 254 3.14 23.40 12.86
CA ASN A 254 2.22 24.40 12.27
C ASN A 254 0.96 24.65 13.14
N SER A 255 0.96 24.23 14.40
CA SER A 255 -0.12 24.44 15.39
C SER A 255 0.36 25.29 16.54
#